data_AF-A0A9J7DJ23-F1
#
_entry.id   AF-A0A9J7DJ23-F1
#
_cell.length_a   1.000
_cell.length_b   1.000
_cell.length_c   1.000
_cell.angle_alpha   90.00
_cell.angle_beta   90.00
_cell.angle_gamma   90.00
#
_symmetry.space_group_name_H-M   'P 1'
#
loop_
_entity.id
_entity.type
_entity.pdbx_description
1 polymer ?
#
loop_
_entity_poly.entity_id
_entity_poly.type
_entity_poly.pdbx_seq_one_letter_code
_entity_poly.pdbx_strand_id
1 'polypeptide(L)'
;MFYKIQSLCLLFVCCNFLRYCSGKSSFKFTNIKCYDHDLSFSHFEMCKLKVVRRGVVTLNIRVGLYKTPVTNSSVNLAMYKRASGYRPFLYNITQDICAFFANRKRYPIVKVIFDVFLNQSNLNHTCPYNVSGNVICVVSIRHFYHFRMQLLLRI
;
A
#
# COMPACT_ATOMS: atom_id res chain seq x y z
N MET A 1 26.17 41.71 29.00
CA MET A 1 26.15 40.31 29.48
C MET A 1 24.82 39.59 29.19
N PHE A 2 23.69 40.32 29.14
CA PHE A 2 22.34 39.77 28.90
C PHE A 2 22.09 39.17 27.50
N TYR A 3 22.72 39.68 26.44
CA TYR A 3 22.51 39.20 25.05
C TYR A 3 23.05 37.78 24.80
N LYS A 4 24.09 37.37 25.53
CA LYS A 4 24.70 36.03 25.45
C LYS A 4 23.79 34.94 26.05
N ILE A 5 23.02 35.28 27.08
CA ILE A 5 22.07 34.37 27.75
C ILE A 5 20.83 34.15 26.88
N GLN A 6 20.33 35.20 26.21
CA GLN A 6 19.20 35.12 25.27
C GLN A 6 19.52 34.20 24.06
N SER A 7 20.73 34.31 23.51
CA SER A 7 21.17 33.49 22.36
C SER A 7 21.37 32.01 22.72
N LEU A 8 21.77 31.71 23.96
CA LEU A 8 21.96 30.33 24.43
C LEU A 8 20.61 29.64 24.70
N CYS A 9 19.61 30.40 25.15
CA CYS A 9 18.25 29.90 25.40
C CYS A 9 17.53 29.52 24.09
N LEU A 10 17.71 30.29 23.01
CA LEU A 10 17.15 29.97 21.68
C LEU A 10 17.71 28.66 21.11
N LEU A 11 19.00 28.41 21.27
CA LEU A 11 19.66 27.17 20.82
C LEU A 11 19.14 25.93 21.58
N PHE A 12 18.87 26.06 22.88
CA PHE A 12 18.34 24.98 23.71
C PHE A 12 16.89 24.60 23.34
N VAL A 13 16.06 25.59 23.02
CA VAL A 13 14.67 25.38 22.55
C VAL A 13 14.66 24.73 21.15
N CYS A 14 15.54 25.17 20.25
CA CYS A 14 15.65 24.60 18.91
C CYS A 14 16.12 23.13 18.91
N CYS A 15 17.10 22.79 19.76
CA CYS A 15 17.60 21.41 19.89
C CYS A 15 16.57 20.43 20.48
N ASN A 16 15.72 20.89 21.42
CA ASN A 16 14.64 20.05 21.96
C ASN A 16 13.49 19.84 20.97
N PHE A 17 13.23 20.82 20.08
CA PHE A 17 12.25 20.67 19.00
C PHE A 17 12.69 19.65 17.94
N LEU A 18 13.99 19.64 17.59
CA LEU A 18 14.55 18.68 16.63
C LEU A 18 14.52 17.22 17.11
N ARG A 19 14.43 16.98 18.43
CA ARG A 19 14.28 15.62 18.99
C ARG A 19 12.87 15.05 18.88
N TYR A 20 11.85 15.88 18.63
CA TYR A 20 10.45 15.47 18.74
C TYR A 20 9.85 14.85 17.47
N CYS A 21 10.51 14.96 16.31
CA CYS A 21 9.91 14.58 15.02
C CYS A 21 10.53 13.34 14.35
N SER A 22 10.97 12.33 15.10
CA SER A 22 11.25 11.00 14.54
C SER A 22 10.13 10.00 14.84
N GLY A 23 8.89 10.40 14.52
CA GLY A 23 7.74 9.49 14.57
C GLY A 23 7.82 8.49 13.42
N LYS A 24 8.35 7.29 13.65
CA LYS A 24 8.29 6.19 12.68
C LYS A 24 6.84 5.71 12.53
N SER A 25 6.08 6.28 11.59
CA SER A 25 4.76 5.79 11.21
C SER A 25 4.89 4.38 10.61
N SER A 26 4.37 3.36 11.29
CA SER A 26 4.61 1.93 10.99
C SER A 26 3.28 1.20 10.78
N PHE A 27 3.09 0.44 9.69
CA PHE A 27 1.79 -0.17 9.35
C PHE A 27 1.76 -1.69 9.61
N LYS A 28 0.71 -2.25 10.24
CA LYS A 28 0.53 -3.70 10.43
C LYS A 28 -0.83 -4.17 9.94
N PHE A 29 -0.84 -4.95 8.87
CA PHE A 29 -2.07 -5.59 8.42
C PHE A 29 -2.44 -6.77 9.33
N THR A 30 -3.68 -6.79 9.81
CA THR A 30 -4.24 -7.89 10.62
C THR A 30 -5.10 -8.83 9.81
N ASN A 31 -5.74 -8.31 8.78
CA ASN A 31 -6.68 -9.05 7.96
C ASN A 31 -6.61 -8.51 6.53
N ILE A 32 -6.71 -9.42 5.58
CA ILE A 32 -6.88 -9.10 4.18
C ILE A 32 -8.11 -9.81 3.65
N LYS A 33 -8.90 -9.10 2.84
CA LYS A 33 -9.96 -9.70 2.04
C LYS A 33 -9.73 -9.33 0.57
N CYS A 34 -9.67 -10.33 -0.28
CA CYS A 34 -9.65 -10.15 -1.73
C CYS A 34 -10.99 -10.60 -2.30
N TYR A 35 -11.52 -9.81 -3.22
CA TYR A 35 -12.79 -10.05 -3.89
C TYR A 35 -12.56 -10.00 -5.40
N ASP A 36 -13.03 -11.02 -6.10
CA ASP A 36 -13.03 -11.09 -7.56
C ASP A 36 -14.42 -10.68 -8.08
N HIS A 37 -14.46 -9.85 -9.11
CA HIS A 37 -15.70 -9.51 -9.82
C HIS A 37 -15.99 -10.47 -10.97
N ASP A 38 -14.97 -10.86 -11.73
CA ASP A 38 -15.10 -11.78 -12.87
C ASP A 38 -14.03 -12.88 -12.84
N LEU A 39 -14.43 -14.04 -12.33
CA LEU A 39 -13.60 -15.25 -12.20
C LEU A 39 -13.12 -15.79 -13.56
N SER A 40 -13.80 -15.45 -14.65
CA SER A 40 -13.44 -15.93 -16.00
C SER A 40 -12.29 -15.13 -16.62
N PHE A 41 -12.03 -13.91 -16.11
CA PHE A 41 -10.95 -13.05 -16.57
C PHE A 41 -9.76 -13.06 -15.60
N SER A 42 -10.04 -12.99 -14.30
CA SER A 42 -9.00 -12.93 -13.27
C SER A 42 -9.47 -13.54 -11.95
N HIS A 43 -8.56 -14.18 -11.23
CA HIS A 43 -8.85 -14.73 -9.91
C HIS A 43 -7.68 -14.53 -8.94
N PHE A 44 -8.00 -14.15 -7.70
CA PHE A 44 -7.04 -14.17 -6.60
C PHE A 44 -6.74 -15.62 -6.17
N GLU A 45 -5.81 -16.29 -6.85
CA GLU A 45 -5.30 -17.62 -6.48
C GLU A 45 -4.73 -17.65 -5.04
N MET A 46 -4.16 -16.53 -4.60
CA MET A 46 -3.58 -16.42 -3.26
C MET A 46 -3.79 -15.02 -2.72
N CYS A 47 -4.33 -14.92 -1.50
CA CYS A 47 -4.49 -13.65 -0.80
C CYS A 47 -4.37 -13.88 0.70
N LYS A 48 -3.13 -13.86 1.22
CA LYS A 48 -2.90 -14.16 2.64
C LYS A 48 -1.75 -13.37 3.25
N LEU A 49 -1.88 -13.14 4.56
CA LEU A 49 -0.84 -12.59 5.40
C LEU A 49 -0.06 -13.73 6.04
N LYS A 50 1.26 -13.79 5.84
CA LYS A 50 2.16 -14.78 6.43
C LYS A 50 3.14 -14.07 7.37
N VAL A 51 3.25 -14.53 8.61
CA VAL A 51 4.28 -14.05 9.54
C VAL A 51 5.60 -14.74 9.19
N VAL A 52 6.62 -13.97 8.80
CA VAL A 52 7.95 -14.53 8.47
C VAL A 52 8.82 -14.60 9.73
N ARG A 53 8.75 -13.57 10.58
CA ARG A 53 9.44 -13.49 11.88
C ARG A 53 8.69 -12.56 12.83
N ARG A 54 9.07 -12.55 14.12
CA ARG A 54 8.46 -11.64 15.11
C ARG A 54 8.52 -10.19 14.60
N GLY A 55 7.35 -9.56 14.50
CA GLY A 55 7.23 -8.17 14.05
C GLY A 55 7.30 -7.92 12.53
N VAL A 56 7.46 -8.97 11.71
CA VAL A 56 7.46 -8.86 10.24
C VAL A 56 6.40 -9.77 9.64
N VAL A 57 5.42 -9.13 9.01
CA VAL A 57 4.32 -9.78 8.31
C VAL A 57 4.49 -9.53 6.82
N THR A 58 4.42 -10.59 6.04
CA THR A 58 4.47 -10.54 4.59
C THR A 58 3.08 -10.77 4.03
N LEU A 59 2.66 -9.85 3.19
CA LEU A 59 1.47 -9.97 2.37
C LEU A 59 1.83 -10.70 1.09
N ASN A 60 1.18 -11.83 0.82
CA ASN A 60 1.37 -12.62 -0.39
C ASN A 60 0.07 -12.64 -1.18
N ILE A 61 0.09 -11.97 -2.33
CA ILE A 61 -1.02 -11.90 -3.27
C ILE A 61 -0.56 -12.51 -4.59
N ARG A 62 -1.35 -13.44 -5.13
CA ARG A 62 -1.19 -14.01 -6.46
C ARG A 62 -2.50 -13.88 -7.20
N VAL A 63 -2.44 -13.24 -8.37
CA VAL A 63 -3.59 -13.05 -9.27
C VAL A 63 -3.29 -13.81 -10.56
N GLY A 64 -4.15 -14.77 -10.89
CA GLY A 64 -4.14 -15.42 -12.19
C GLY A 64 -4.91 -14.55 -13.19
N LEU A 65 -4.30 -14.28 -14.35
CA LEU A 65 -4.95 -13.61 -15.48
C LEU A 65 -5.18 -14.64 -16.59
N TYR A 66 -6.44 -14.92 -16.91
CA TYR A 66 -6.81 -15.99 -17.83
C TYR A 66 -7.11 -15.50 -19.25
N LYS A 67 -7.45 -14.22 -19.42
CA LYS A 67 -7.74 -13.61 -20.72
C LYS A 67 -6.79 -12.44 -21.00
N THR A 68 -6.27 -12.38 -22.22
CA THR A 68 -5.37 -11.32 -22.71
C THR A 68 -5.84 -10.79 -24.06
N PRO A 69 -5.52 -9.53 -24.42
CA PRO A 69 -4.78 -8.54 -23.64
C PRO A 69 -5.64 -7.84 -22.59
N VAL A 70 -5.09 -7.58 -21.39
CA VAL A 70 -5.78 -6.77 -20.38
C VAL A 70 -5.52 -5.30 -20.68
N THR A 71 -6.55 -4.62 -21.20
CA THR A 71 -6.50 -3.20 -21.59
C THR A 71 -7.18 -2.28 -20.59
N ASN A 72 -8.19 -2.78 -19.87
CA ASN A 72 -8.88 -2.05 -18.82
C ASN A 72 -9.01 -2.98 -17.61
N SER A 73 -8.45 -2.56 -16.47
CA SER A 73 -8.60 -3.27 -15.21
C SER A 73 -8.61 -2.27 -14.08
N SER A 74 -9.65 -2.32 -13.27
CA SER A 74 -9.86 -1.41 -12.15
C SER A 74 -9.64 -2.13 -10.83
N VAL A 75 -8.79 -1.56 -9.98
CA VAL A 75 -8.61 -2.04 -8.60
C VAL A 75 -9.25 -1.05 -7.65
N ASN A 76 -10.12 -1.57 -6.79
CA ASN A 76 -10.60 -0.86 -5.63
C ASN A 76 -9.81 -1.31 -4.39
N LEU A 77 -9.22 -0.32 -3.72
CA LEU A 77 -8.49 -0.49 -2.48
C LEU A 77 -9.23 0.24 -1.35
N ALA A 78 -9.50 -0.48 -0.28
CA ALA A 78 -10.05 0.07 0.95
C ALA A 78 -9.20 -0.36 2.15
N MET A 79 -8.78 0.62 2.95
CA MET A 79 -8.01 0.39 4.18
C MET A 79 -8.84 0.83 5.39
N TYR A 80 -9.01 -0.07 6.35
CA TYR A 80 -9.78 0.17 7.57
C TYR A 80 -8.87 0.13 8.79
N LYS A 81 -8.91 1.16 9.63
CA LYS A 81 -8.24 1.20 10.92
C LYS A 81 -9.14 0.60 12.00
N ARG A 82 -8.57 -0.24 12.86
CA ARG A 82 -9.27 -0.71 14.06
C ARG A 82 -9.23 0.36 15.15
N ALA A 83 -10.38 0.93 15.48
CA ALA A 83 -10.61 1.80 16.64
C ALA A 83 -11.84 1.26 17.40
N SER A 84 -12.77 2.12 17.85
CA SER A 84 -14.09 1.72 18.41
C SER A 84 -15.05 1.08 17.37
N GLY A 85 -14.50 0.48 16.32
CA GLY A 85 -15.12 0.02 15.08
C GLY A 85 -14.10 -0.03 13.95
N TYR A 86 -14.48 -0.57 12.79
CA TYR A 86 -13.67 -0.44 11.57
C TYR A 86 -13.98 0.90 10.91
N ARG A 87 -13.09 1.89 11.09
CA ARG A 87 -13.21 3.18 10.42
C ARG A 87 -12.32 3.20 9.18
N PRO A 88 -12.79 3.69 8.01
CA PRO A 88 -11.95 3.83 6.84
C PRO A 88 -10.78 4.76 7.18
N PHE A 89 -9.55 4.27 6.99
CA PHE A 89 -8.32 5.06 7.14
C PHE A 89 -8.13 5.99 5.94
N LEU A 90 -8.51 5.51 4.77
CA LEU A 90 -8.65 6.24 3.51
C LEU A 90 -10.02 5.90 2.93
N TYR A 91 -10.56 6.80 2.10
CA TYR A 91 -11.77 6.53 1.32
C TYR A 91 -11.56 5.31 0.40
N ASN A 92 -12.65 4.71 -0.07
CA ASN A 92 -12.60 3.63 -1.06
C ASN A 92 -12.04 4.20 -2.37
N ILE A 93 -10.78 3.89 -2.68
CA ILE A 93 -10.11 4.41 -3.87
C ILE A 93 -10.25 3.35 -4.96
N THR A 94 -10.96 3.68 -6.04
CA THR A 94 -10.99 2.88 -7.27
C THR A 94 -10.11 3.55 -8.30
N GLN A 95 -9.16 2.81 -8.85
CA GLN A 95 -8.30 3.32 -9.91
C GLN A 95 -8.11 2.27 -11.01
N ASP A 96 -8.22 2.71 -12.26
CA ASP A 96 -7.80 1.93 -13.42
C ASP A 96 -6.26 1.76 -13.39
N ILE A 97 -5.84 0.50 -13.34
CA ILE A 97 -4.44 0.07 -13.30
C ILE A 97 -3.70 0.56 -14.55
N CYS A 98 -4.29 0.44 -15.74
CA CYS A 98 -3.65 0.84 -16.98
C CYS A 98 -3.51 2.35 -17.07
N ALA A 99 -4.55 3.10 -16.66
CA ALA A 99 -4.46 4.55 -16.58
C ALA A 99 -3.43 5.03 -15.54
N PHE A 100 -3.29 4.30 -14.43
CA PHE A 100 -2.28 4.58 -13.40
C PHE A 100 -0.85 4.34 -13.92
N PHE A 101 -0.60 3.21 -14.61
CA PHE A 101 0.73 2.94 -15.17
C PHE A 101 1.11 3.90 -16.29
N ALA A 102 0.14 4.35 -17.09
CA ALA A 102 0.35 5.40 -18.08
C ALA A 102 0.77 6.73 -17.43
N ASN A 103 0.15 7.11 -16.30
CA ASN A 103 0.37 8.41 -15.66
C ASN A 103 0.46 8.34 -14.13
N ARG A 104 1.54 7.73 -13.60
CA ARG A 104 1.73 7.55 -12.14
C ARG A 104 1.76 8.87 -11.35
N LYS A 105 2.19 9.97 -11.97
CA LYS A 105 2.26 11.31 -11.33
C LYS A 105 0.88 11.91 -11.03
N ARG A 106 -0.18 11.47 -11.74
CA ARG A 106 -1.53 12.02 -11.59
C ARG A 106 -2.20 11.64 -10.26
N TYR A 107 -1.81 10.49 -9.69
CA TYR A 107 -2.45 9.92 -8.51
C TYR A 107 -1.43 9.72 -7.38
N PRO A 108 -1.06 10.78 -6.64
CA PRO A 108 0.02 10.71 -5.65
C PRO A 108 -0.25 9.72 -4.51
N ILE A 109 -1.51 9.62 -4.05
CA ILE A 109 -1.90 8.70 -2.98
C ILE A 109 -1.78 7.24 -3.45
N VAL A 110 -2.33 6.94 -4.63
CA VAL A 110 -2.27 5.61 -5.25
C VAL A 110 -0.82 5.24 -5.54
N LYS A 111 -0.01 6.20 -5.99
CA LYS A 111 1.42 6.01 -6.25
C LYS A 111 2.17 5.52 -5.02
N VAL A 112 2.02 6.16 -3.87
CA VAL A 112 2.71 5.74 -2.63
C VAL A 112 2.35 4.29 -2.27
N ILE A 113 1.08 3.93 -2.42
CA ILE A 113 0.59 2.59 -2.11
C ILE A 113 1.14 1.58 -3.12
N PHE A 114 1.02 1.86 -4.42
CA PHE A 114 1.49 0.98 -5.48
C PHE A 114 3.01 0.86 -5.48
N ASP A 115 3.78 1.89 -5.17
CA ASP A 115 5.26 1.79 -5.10
C ASP A 115 5.69 0.74 -4.05
N VAL A 116 4.95 0.60 -2.95
CA VAL A 116 5.17 -0.46 -1.96
C VAL A 116 4.89 -1.86 -2.55
N PHE A 117 3.87 -1.99 -3.39
CA PHE A 117 3.52 -3.26 -4.07
C PHE A 117 4.44 -3.57 -5.27
N LEU A 118 4.88 -2.55 -6.01
CA LEU A 118 5.66 -2.65 -7.25
C LEU A 118 7.11 -3.07 -7.01
N ASN A 119 7.70 -2.63 -5.90
CA ASN A 119 9.08 -2.97 -5.55
C ASN A 119 9.35 -4.48 -5.43
N GLN A 120 8.32 -5.29 -5.25
CA GLN A 120 8.42 -6.74 -5.05
C GLN A 120 7.43 -7.52 -5.95
N SER A 121 6.99 -6.93 -7.07
CA SER A 121 6.06 -7.58 -8.01
C SER A 121 6.51 -7.50 -9.46
N ASN A 122 5.92 -8.35 -10.31
CA ASN A 122 6.17 -8.39 -11.75
C ASN A 122 5.33 -7.39 -12.56
N LEU A 123 4.64 -6.45 -11.88
CA LEU A 123 3.69 -5.52 -12.50
C LEU A 123 4.31 -4.22 -13.04
N ASN A 124 5.62 -4.02 -12.92
CA ASN A 124 6.29 -2.75 -13.26
C ASN A 124 6.48 -2.52 -14.77
N HIS A 125 5.48 -2.82 -15.59
CA HIS A 125 5.45 -2.52 -17.02
C HIS A 125 4.16 -1.80 -17.39
N THR A 126 4.21 -1.04 -18.48
CA THR A 126 3.04 -0.35 -19.03
C THR A 126 2.11 -1.34 -19.71
N CYS A 127 0.79 -1.17 -19.53
CA CYS A 127 -0.22 -1.90 -20.31
C CYS A 127 0.02 -1.74 -21.82
N PRO A 128 -0.39 -2.71 -22.65
CA PRO A 128 -1.24 -3.86 -22.34
C PRO A 128 -0.50 -5.06 -21.73
N TYR A 129 -1.14 -5.75 -20.79
CA TYR A 129 -0.65 -7.02 -20.26
C TYR A 129 -0.97 -8.14 -21.25
N ASN A 130 0.00 -8.47 -22.11
CA ASN A 130 -0.13 -9.49 -23.15
C ASN A 130 0.22 -10.91 -22.68
N VAL A 131 0.72 -11.07 -21.46
CA VAL A 131 1.13 -12.37 -20.93
C VAL A 131 -0.01 -12.92 -20.08
N SER A 132 -0.60 -14.05 -20.50
CA SER A 132 -1.44 -14.89 -19.66
C SER A 132 -0.54 -15.51 -18.59
N GLY A 133 -0.37 -14.78 -17.50
CA GLY A 133 0.63 -15.08 -16.49
C GLY A 133 0.13 -14.74 -15.09
N ASN A 134 0.71 -15.42 -14.12
CA ASN A 134 0.42 -15.17 -12.73
C ASN A 134 1.13 -13.89 -12.29
N VAL A 135 0.35 -12.90 -11.89
CA VAL A 135 0.83 -11.68 -11.24
C VAL A 135 1.10 -12.01 -9.79
N ILE A 136 2.34 -11.79 -9.34
CA ILE A 136 2.76 -12.09 -7.97
C ILE A 136 3.17 -10.79 -7.29
N CYS A 137 2.58 -10.53 -6.13
CA CYS A 137 2.88 -9.39 -5.26
C CYS A 137 3.22 -9.88 -3.86
N VAL A 138 4.49 -9.73 -3.46
CA VAL A 138 4.94 -10.12 -2.11
C VAL A 138 5.47 -8.90 -1.37
N VAL A 139 4.73 -8.39 -0.38
CA VAL A 139 5.14 -7.18 0.36
C VAL A 139 5.44 -7.52 1.80
N SER A 140 6.67 -7.27 2.25
CA SER A 140 7.07 -7.47 3.64
C SER A 140 6.99 -6.17 4.43
N ILE A 141 6.24 -6.19 5.54
CA ILE A 141 5.94 -4.98 6.32
C ILE A 141 6.41 -5.16 7.76
N ARG A 142 7.07 -4.13 8.29
CA ARG A 142 7.66 -4.13 9.63
C ARG A 142 6.89 -3.18 10.56
N HIS A 143 6.30 -3.73 11.63
CA HIS A 143 5.77 -3.04 12.83
C HIS A 143 4.61 -2.01 12.67
N PHE A 144 4.07 -1.50 13.79
CA PHE A 144 2.65 -1.60 14.19
C PHE A 144 1.72 -0.40 13.96
N TYR A 145 0.61 -0.66 13.24
CA TYR A 145 -0.76 -0.13 13.45
C TYR A 145 -1.75 -1.13 12.87
N HIS A 146 -2.82 -1.51 13.56
CA HIS A 146 -3.75 -2.57 13.10
C HIS A 146 -4.68 -2.09 11.96
N PHE A 147 -4.39 -2.52 10.74
CA PHE A 147 -5.19 -2.24 9.54
C PHE A 147 -5.80 -3.51 8.93
N ARG A 148 -7.04 -3.40 8.46
CA ARG A 148 -7.66 -4.39 7.58
C ARG A 148 -7.63 -3.84 6.15
N MET A 149 -7.06 -4.61 5.23
CA MET A 149 -7.01 -4.26 3.82
C MET A 149 -8.07 -5.04 3.05
N GLN A 150 -8.76 -4.36 2.15
CA GLN A 150 -9.71 -4.95 1.24
C GLN A 150 -9.33 -4.57 -0.18
N LEU A 151 -9.18 -5.58 -1.03
CA LEU A 151 -8.87 -5.44 -2.44
C LEU A 151 -10.01 -6.03 -3.25
N LEU A 152 -10.51 -5.26 -4.20
CA LEU A 152 -11.54 -5.71 -5.14
C LEU A 152 -11.03 -5.45 -6.55
N LEU A 153 -10.92 -6.53 -7.33
CA LEU A 153 -10.51 -6.45 -8.73
C LEU A 153 -11.77 -6.46 -9.60
N ARG A 154 -11.91 -5.42 -10.42
CA ARG A 154 -12.94 -5.30 -11.46
C ARG A 154 -12.26 -5.23 -12.81
N ILE A 155 -12.68 -6.06 -13.74
CA ILE A 155 -12.23 -6.09 -15.14
C ILE A 155 -13.48 -5.92 -15.99
#